data_AF-A0A2V7Y0U4-F1
#
_entry.id   AF-A0A2V7Y0U4-F1
#
_cell.length_a   1.000
_cell.length_b   1.000
_cell.length_c   1.000
_cell.angle_alpha   90.00
_cell.angle_beta   90.00
_cell.angle_gamma   90.00
#
_symmetry.space_group_name_H-M   'P 1'
#
loop_
_entity.id
_entity.type
_entity.pdbx_description
1 polymer ?
#
loop_
_entity_poly.entity_id
_entity_poly.type
_entity_poly.pdbx_seq_one_letter_code
_entity_poly.pdbx_strand_id
1 'polypeptide(L)'
;MSPLASARAILDQESRDFYRDALGLLDDAKLPYLVGGAYAFARYTGIERHTKDFDIFIRKSDFPLASRVLAGAGYETDLTFPHWLGKAFKGEHFIDLIFSAGNGVAEVDDLWFEYAVPGTVLDMDVKLIPAEEMIWSKGLIMERERFDGADVAHVIHAVGDSLDWQRLIDRYGKYWRALYCHIIMYGFIYPSKRSKIPRWVMDEMAKRVDAEMRRGDDDADKTCYGTIISRQQYLIDIDLWGYKDARLQPNGKMNAEQIAHWTAGIDQDGSK
;
A
#
# COMPACT_ATOMS: atom_id res chain seq x y z
N MET A 1 7.03 9.83 -31.95
CA MET A 1 8.00 10.26 -30.91
C MET A 1 8.81 9.04 -30.52
N SER A 2 10.13 9.18 -30.44
CA SER A 2 11.08 8.10 -30.20
C SER A 2 10.69 7.18 -29.04
N PRO A 3 11.02 5.88 -29.09
CA PRO A 3 10.97 5.04 -27.91
C PRO A 3 11.90 5.68 -26.88
N LEU A 4 11.33 6.02 -25.72
CA LEU A 4 12.06 6.51 -24.56
C LEU A 4 13.32 5.67 -24.38
N ALA A 5 14.45 6.37 -24.33
CA ALA A 5 15.75 5.78 -24.21
C ALA A 5 15.81 4.94 -22.92
N SER A 6 15.71 3.62 -23.10
CA SER A 6 16.51 2.58 -22.46
C SER A 6 16.74 2.75 -20.95
N ALA A 7 15.88 2.09 -20.17
CA ALA A 7 16.03 1.71 -18.75
C ALA A 7 17.24 0.80 -18.44
N ARG A 8 18.32 0.89 -19.23
CA ARG A 8 19.50 0.02 -19.13
C ARG A 8 20.54 0.54 -18.11
N ALA A 9 20.17 1.50 -17.27
CA ALA A 9 21.07 2.16 -16.31
C ALA A 9 20.36 2.56 -14.99
N ILE A 10 19.51 1.70 -14.40
CA ILE A 10 18.62 2.08 -13.29
C ILE A 10 18.82 1.27 -11.99
N LEU A 11 19.49 0.12 -12.06
CA LEU A 11 19.88 -0.67 -10.90
C LEU A 11 21.22 -1.31 -11.20
N ASP A 12 22.20 -1.22 -10.30
CA ASP A 12 23.48 -1.90 -10.50
C ASP A 12 23.29 -3.42 -10.50
N GLN A 13 24.27 -4.14 -11.06
CA GLN A 13 24.18 -5.58 -11.23
C GLN A 13 24.10 -6.32 -9.89
N GLU A 14 24.76 -5.81 -8.84
CA GLU A 14 24.77 -6.43 -7.51
C GLU A 14 23.39 -6.37 -6.86
N SER A 15 22.74 -5.20 -6.92
CA SER A 15 21.36 -5.03 -6.44
C SER A 15 20.37 -5.91 -7.21
N ARG A 16 20.55 -6.06 -8.53
CA ARG A 16 19.71 -6.96 -9.36
C ARG A 16 19.89 -8.41 -8.96
N ASP A 17 21.13 -8.85 -8.79
CA ASP A 17 21.44 -10.23 -8.41
C ASP A 17 20.94 -10.54 -6.99
N PHE A 18 21.04 -9.58 -6.05
CA PHE A 18 20.46 -9.68 -4.72
C PHE A 18 18.94 -9.91 -4.77
N TYR A 19 18.19 -9.08 -5.50
CA TYR A 19 16.74 -9.25 -5.58
C TYR A 19 16.34 -10.57 -6.26
N ARG A 20 17.07 -10.97 -7.32
CA ARG A 20 16.81 -12.25 -7.99
C ARG A 20 17.13 -13.46 -7.10
N ASP A 21 18.20 -13.41 -6.31
CA ASP A 21 18.54 -14.42 -5.31
C ASP A 21 17.41 -14.57 -4.28
N ALA A 22 16.94 -13.45 -3.71
CA ALA A 22 15.84 -13.46 -2.75
C ALA A 22 14.54 -14.05 -3.35
N LEU A 23 14.16 -13.64 -4.57
CA LEU A 23 12.98 -14.19 -5.24
C LEU A 23 13.12 -15.68 -5.54
N GLY A 24 14.28 -16.12 -6.02
CA GLY A 24 14.55 -17.53 -6.29
C GLY A 24 14.45 -18.40 -5.04
N LEU A 25 14.92 -17.91 -3.90
CA LEU A 25 14.76 -18.61 -2.61
C LEU A 25 13.29 -18.77 -2.20
N LEU A 26 12.46 -17.77 -2.44
CA LEU A 26 11.01 -17.86 -2.17
C LEU A 26 10.31 -18.83 -3.12
N ASP A 27 10.69 -18.82 -4.41
CA ASP A 27 10.19 -19.75 -5.44
C ASP A 27 10.55 -21.21 -5.10
N ASP A 28 11.82 -21.48 -4.76
CA ASP A 28 12.31 -22.81 -4.38
C ASP A 28 11.60 -23.34 -3.13
N ALA A 29 11.29 -22.45 -2.18
CA ALA A 29 10.51 -22.76 -0.99
C ALA A 29 8.99 -22.91 -1.26
N LYS A 30 8.53 -22.63 -2.49
CA LYS A 30 7.12 -22.59 -2.90
C LYS A 30 6.28 -21.64 -2.04
N LEU A 31 6.89 -20.54 -1.60
CA LEU A 31 6.24 -19.53 -0.78
C LEU A 31 5.47 -18.56 -1.69
N PRO A 32 4.14 -18.41 -1.56
CA PRO A 32 3.40 -17.46 -2.38
C PRO A 32 3.75 -16.02 -2.02
N TYR A 33 4.26 -15.26 -2.99
CA TYR A 33 4.50 -13.83 -2.85
C TYR A 33 3.97 -13.05 -4.06
N LEU A 34 3.85 -11.74 -3.89
CA LEU A 34 3.56 -10.78 -4.96
C LEU A 34 4.60 -9.66 -4.94
N VAL A 35 4.95 -9.12 -6.09
CA VAL A 35 5.80 -7.94 -6.21
C VAL A 35 4.92 -6.70 -6.31
N GLY A 36 5.19 -5.69 -5.48
CA GLY A 36 4.44 -4.44 -5.46
C GLY A 36 5.32 -3.22 -5.74
N GLY A 37 5.03 -2.14 -5.03
CA GLY A 37 5.90 -0.96 -5.04
C GLY A 37 6.06 -0.29 -6.40
N ALA A 38 7.25 0.26 -6.61
CA ALA A 38 7.61 0.95 -7.85
C ALA A 38 7.57 0.03 -9.08
N TYR A 39 7.86 -1.27 -8.93
CA TYR A 39 7.87 -2.22 -10.05
C TYR A 39 6.46 -2.50 -10.58
N ALA A 40 5.51 -2.82 -9.70
CA ALA A 40 4.12 -2.97 -10.09
C ALA A 40 3.54 -1.65 -10.63
N PHE A 41 3.88 -0.52 -10.00
CA PHE A 41 3.44 0.80 -10.44
C PHE A 41 3.93 1.14 -11.86
N ALA A 42 5.21 0.90 -12.14
CA ALA A 42 5.79 1.10 -13.47
C ALA A 42 5.12 0.19 -14.51
N ARG A 43 4.78 -1.05 -14.16
CA ARG A 43 4.07 -1.96 -15.07
C ARG A 43 2.70 -1.44 -15.49
N TYR A 44 1.94 -0.84 -14.57
CA TYR A 44 0.62 -0.29 -14.86
C TYR A 44 0.69 1.05 -15.60
N THR A 45 1.60 1.93 -15.17
CA THR A 45 1.57 3.35 -15.58
C THR A 45 2.61 3.71 -16.64
N GLY A 46 3.64 2.88 -16.83
CA GLY A 46 4.83 3.21 -17.62
C GLY A 46 5.75 4.24 -16.94
N ILE A 47 5.46 4.64 -15.70
CA ILE A 47 6.26 5.60 -14.95
C ILE A 47 7.28 4.83 -14.11
N GLU A 48 8.54 4.86 -14.53
CA GLU A 48 9.64 4.27 -13.79
C GLU A 48 10.16 5.25 -12.73
N ARG A 49 10.43 4.72 -11.53
CA ARG A 49 11.07 5.47 -10.44
C ARG A 49 12.21 4.63 -9.88
N HIS A 50 13.33 5.29 -9.58
CA HIS A 50 14.41 4.66 -8.84
C HIS A 50 13.94 4.41 -7.41
N THR A 51 14.00 3.16 -6.97
CA THR A 51 13.75 2.75 -5.59
C THR A 51 14.88 1.85 -5.13
N LYS A 52 15.31 2.02 -3.88
CA LYS A 52 16.19 1.06 -3.19
C LYS A 52 15.39 -0.03 -2.49
N ASP A 53 14.07 0.16 -2.39
CA ASP A 53 13.16 -0.73 -1.70
C ASP A 53 12.57 -1.70 -2.73
N PHE A 54 12.66 -3.00 -2.44
CA PHE A 54 12.03 -4.05 -3.22
C PHE A 54 10.89 -4.66 -2.40
N ASP A 55 9.67 -4.26 -2.76
CA ASP A 55 8.46 -4.57 -1.99
C ASP A 55 7.88 -5.94 -2.37
N ILE A 56 7.95 -6.89 -1.45
CA ILE A 56 7.39 -8.23 -1.56
C ILE A 56 6.20 -8.36 -0.61
N PHE A 57 5.03 -8.68 -1.16
CA PHE A 57 3.80 -8.84 -0.41
C PHE A 57 3.56 -10.33 -0.14
N ILE A 58 3.38 -10.69 1.13
CA ILE A 58 3.13 -12.06 1.61
C ILE A 58 1.98 -12.06 2.62
N ARG A 59 1.34 -13.21 2.85
CA ARG A 59 0.44 -13.32 4.01
C ARG A 59 1.26 -13.22 5.29
N LYS A 60 0.67 -12.66 6.34
CA LYS A 60 1.32 -12.60 7.66
C LYS A 60 1.73 -13.98 8.18
N SER A 61 0.90 -15.01 7.91
CA SER A 61 1.19 -16.40 8.29
C SER A 61 2.45 -16.97 7.65
N ASP A 62 2.87 -16.40 6.52
CA ASP A 62 3.99 -16.91 5.72
C ASP A 62 5.32 -16.27 6.14
N PHE A 63 5.29 -15.18 6.91
CA PHE A 63 6.49 -14.49 7.40
C PHE A 63 7.47 -15.42 8.15
N PRO A 64 7.04 -16.29 9.09
CA PRO A 64 7.97 -17.20 9.76
C PRO A 64 8.67 -18.18 8.80
N LEU A 65 8.02 -18.57 7.69
CA LEU A 65 8.65 -19.40 6.67
C LEU A 65 9.63 -18.58 5.83
N ALA A 66 9.20 -17.41 5.34
CA ALA A 66 10.04 -16.50 4.57
C ALA A 66 11.32 -16.14 5.33
N SER A 67 11.19 -15.75 6.59
CA SER A 67 12.31 -15.42 7.46
C SER A 67 13.27 -16.59 7.63
N ARG A 68 12.78 -17.81 7.90
CA ARG A 68 13.65 -18.99 8.01
C ARG A 68 14.39 -19.33 6.71
N VAL A 69 13.70 -19.23 5.57
CA VAL A 69 14.29 -19.53 4.25
C VAL A 69 15.41 -18.53 3.94
N LEU A 70 15.13 -17.24 4.09
CA LEU A 70 16.10 -16.17 3.83
C LEU A 70 17.27 -16.24 4.83
N ALA A 71 17.00 -16.44 6.12
CA ALA A 71 18.03 -16.60 7.14
C ALA A 71 18.94 -17.82 6.87
N GLY A 72 18.37 -18.94 6.40
CA GLY A 72 19.13 -20.12 5.98
C GLY A 72 20.08 -19.86 4.81
N ALA A 73 19.79 -18.85 3.98
CA ALA A 73 20.62 -18.39 2.86
C ALA A 73 21.56 -17.22 3.23
N GLY A 74 21.69 -16.91 4.52
CA GLY A 74 22.61 -15.89 5.03
C GLY A 74 22.06 -14.46 5.02
N TYR A 75 20.75 -14.27 4.88
CA TYR A 75 20.12 -12.97 5.08
C TYR A 75 19.90 -12.71 6.57
N GLU A 76 20.07 -11.46 7.00
CA GLU A 76 19.59 -11.02 8.32
C GLU A 76 18.12 -10.63 8.19
N THR A 77 17.24 -11.21 9.01
CA THR A 77 15.80 -10.92 8.94
C THR A 77 15.30 -10.23 10.19
N ASP A 78 14.56 -9.16 10.03
CA ASP A 78 14.00 -8.36 11.12
C ASP A 78 12.47 -8.26 10.98
N LEU A 79 11.74 -8.46 12.08
CA LEU A 79 10.30 -8.18 12.13
C LEU A 79 10.11 -6.73 12.62
N THR A 80 10.43 -5.79 11.75
CA THR A 80 10.53 -4.36 12.07
C THR A 80 9.24 -3.80 12.69
N PHE A 81 8.08 -4.16 12.12
CA PHE A 81 6.78 -3.80 12.65
C PHE A 81 5.83 -5.02 12.65
N PRO A 82 5.55 -5.62 13.82
CA PRO A 82 4.83 -6.90 13.92
C PRO A 82 3.43 -6.94 13.30
N HIS A 83 2.82 -5.78 13.02
CA HIS A 83 1.51 -5.69 12.37
C HIS A 83 1.56 -5.59 10.85
N TRP A 84 2.69 -5.21 10.22
CA TRP A 84 2.70 -5.00 8.76
C TRP A 84 4.01 -5.28 8.01
N LEU A 85 5.18 -5.21 8.65
CA LEU A 85 6.47 -5.24 7.95
C LEU A 85 7.50 -6.10 8.66
N GLY A 86 8.16 -6.95 7.88
CA GLY A 86 9.52 -7.35 8.17
C GLY A 86 10.47 -6.99 7.03
N LYS A 87 11.76 -7.12 7.26
CA LYS A 87 12.83 -6.82 6.32
C LYS A 87 13.81 -7.98 6.26
N ALA A 88 14.45 -8.19 5.12
CA ALA A 88 15.56 -9.11 4.99
C ALA A 88 16.74 -8.42 4.29
N PHE A 89 17.92 -8.51 4.89
CA PHE A 89 19.12 -7.77 4.51
C PHE A 89 20.25 -8.74 4.10
N LYS A 90 21.08 -8.32 3.14
CA LYS A 90 22.36 -8.97 2.82
C LYS A 90 23.33 -7.92 2.32
N GLY A 91 24.35 -7.61 3.11
CA GLY A 91 25.20 -6.45 2.86
C GLY A 91 24.41 -5.15 2.98
N GLU A 92 24.51 -4.26 1.99
CA GLU A 92 23.78 -2.98 1.99
C GLU A 92 22.39 -3.05 1.33
N HIS A 93 22.02 -4.22 0.79
CA HIS A 93 20.74 -4.41 0.12
C HIS A 93 19.69 -5.03 1.05
N PHE A 94 18.43 -4.68 0.82
CA PHE A 94 17.32 -5.24 1.57
C PHE A 94 16.06 -5.41 0.71
N ILE A 95 15.19 -6.30 1.16
CA ILE A 95 13.80 -6.45 0.67
C ILE A 95 12.83 -6.19 1.81
N ASP A 96 11.66 -5.66 1.46
CA ASP A 96 10.54 -5.47 2.38
C ASP A 96 9.57 -6.64 2.24
N LEU A 97 9.30 -7.32 3.35
CA LEU A 97 8.32 -8.40 3.48
C LEU A 97 7.05 -7.81 4.10
N ILE A 98 6.16 -7.32 3.24
CA ILE A 98 4.95 -6.58 3.58
C ILE A 98 3.77 -7.55 3.70
N PHE A 99 3.07 -7.50 4.82
CA PHE A 99 1.85 -8.30 5.06
C PHE A 99 0.64 -7.47 5.47
N SER A 100 0.80 -6.15 5.63
CA SER A 100 -0.29 -5.17 5.73
C SER A 100 0.20 -3.78 5.33
N ALA A 101 -0.68 -2.78 5.27
CA ALA A 101 -0.26 -1.38 5.31
C ALA A 101 0.13 -0.96 6.73
N GLY A 102 0.96 0.07 6.88
CA GLY A 102 1.42 0.57 8.19
C GLY A 102 0.30 0.95 9.17
N ASN A 103 -0.83 1.43 8.65
CA ASN A 103 -2.05 1.74 9.41
C ASN A 103 -2.89 0.50 9.79
N GLY A 104 -2.46 -0.70 9.39
CA GLY A 104 -3.11 -1.98 9.65
C GLY A 104 -4.35 -2.26 8.81
N VAL A 105 -4.71 -1.41 7.83
CA VAL A 105 -5.95 -1.55 7.05
C VAL A 105 -5.80 -2.54 5.90
N ALA A 106 -4.79 -2.35 5.06
CA ALA A 106 -4.61 -3.11 3.83
C ALA A 106 -3.84 -4.43 4.08
N GLU A 107 -4.43 -5.34 4.85
CA GLU A 107 -3.87 -6.66 5.12
C GLU A 107 -3.78 -7.49 3.82
N VAL A 108 -2.68 -8.22 3.65
CA VAL A 108 -2.44 -9.10 2.50
C VAL A 108 -3.20 -10.41 2.72
N ASP A 109 -4.40 -10.47 2.14
CA ASP A 109 -5.31 -11.62 2.17
C ASP A 109 -5.34 -12.41 0.84
N ASP A 110 -6.17 -13.45 0.77
CA ASP A 110 -6.25 -14.34 -0.39
C ASP A 110 -6.67 -13.64 -1.69
N LEU A 111 -7.46 -12.58 -1.60
CA LEU A 111 -7.91 -11.84 -2.77
C LEU A 111 -6.75 -11.10 -3.45
N TRP A 112 -5.68 -10.72 -2.73
CA TRP A 112 -4.46 -10.19 -3.37
C TRP A 112 -3.86 -11.21 -4.34
N PHE A 113 -3.87 -12.49 -3.97
CA PHE A 113 -3.30 -13.58 -4.77
C PHE A 113 -4.26 -14.07 -5.85
N GLU A 114 -5.56 -14.06 -5.59
CA GLU A 114 -6.61 -14.41 -6.56
C GLU A 114 -6.57 -13.49 -7.79
N TYR A 115 -6.46 -12.17 -7.55
CA TYR A 115 -6.46 -11.15 -8.60
C TYR A 115 -5.06 -10.73 -9.05
N ALA A 116 -4.02 -11.45 -8.62
CA ALA A 116 -2.65 -11.12 -8.94
C ALA A 116 -2.40 -11.12 -10.47
N VAL A 117 -1.63 -10.15 -10.94
CA VAL A 117 -1.38 -9.95 -12.36
C VAL A 117 -0.04 -10.56 -12.76
N PRO A 118 0.05 -11.43 -13.78
CA PRO A 118 1.33 -11.94 -14.24
C PRO A 118 2.19 -10.79 -14.80
N GLY A 119 3.48 -10.80 -14.47
CA GLY A 119 4.43 -9.80 -14.92
C GLY A 119 5.84 -10.33 -14.97
N THR A 120 6.75 -9.50 -15.50
CA THR A 120 8.18 -9.79 -15.51
C THR A 120 8.88 -8.66 -14.78
N VAL A 121 9.66 -9.01 -13.76
CA VAL A 121 10.46 -8.07 -12.96
C VAL A 121 11.86 -8.65 -12.85
N LEU A 122 12.88 -7.85 -13.20
CA LEU A 122 14.29 -8.29 -13.19
C LEU A 122 14.53 -9.61 -13.96
N ASP A 123 13.87 -9.73 -15.11
CA ASP A 123 13.93 -10.92 -15.98
C ASP A 123 13.43 -12.22 -15.31
N MET A 124 12.63 -12.08 -14.25
CA MET A 124 11.93 -13.18 -13.58
C MET A 124 10.42 -13.06 -13.79
N ASP A 125 9.78 -14.19 -14.06
CA ASP A 125 8.32 -14.28 -14.12
C ASP A 125 7.77 -14.23 -12.69
N VAL A 126 6.99 -13.19 -12.41
CA VAL A 126 6.44 -12.93 -11.07
C VAL A 126 4.95 -12.65 -11.17
N LYS A 127 4.29 -12.63 -10.01
CA LYS A 127 2.96 -12.08 -9.85
C LYS A 127 3.05 -10.70 -9.21
N LEU A 128 2.31 -9.75 -9.75
CA LEU A 128 2.23 -8.38 -9.24
C LEU A 128 0.97 -8.21 -8.38
N ILE A 129 1.05 -7.28 -7.42
CA ILE A 129 -0.16 -6.86 -6.68
C ILE A 129 -1.21 -6.30 -7.66
N PRO A 130 -2.51 -6.58 -7.47
CA PRO A 130 -3.53 -6.04 -8.34
C PRO A 130 -3.65 -4.52 -8.20
N ALA A 131 -4.17 -3.85 -9.24
CA ALA A 131 -4.26 -2.40 -9.28
C ALA A 131 -5.21 -1.83 -8.22
N GLU A 132 -6.29 -2.53 -7.90
CA GLU A 132 -7.25 -2.16 -6.85
C GLU A 132 -6.58 -2.15 -5.47
N GLU A 133 -5.84 -3.21 -5.14
CA GLU A 133 -5.07 -3.33 -3.90
C GLU A 133 -3.94 -2.28 -3.81
N MET A 134 -3.32 -1.94 -4.94
CA MET A 134 -2.37 -0.82 -5.02
C MET A 134 -3.04 0.53 -4.73
N ILE A 135 -4.20 0.80 -5.33
CA ILE A 135 -4.96 2.03 -5.06
C ILE A 135 -5.38 2.08 -3.59
N TRP A 136 -5.88 0.96 -3.04
CA TRP A 136 -6.36 0.87 -1.67
C TRP A 136 -5.26 1.13 -0.64
N SER A 137 -4.13 0.43 -0.76
CA SER A 137 -3.00 0.57 0.16
C SER A 137 -2.35 1.96 0.08
N LYS A 138 -2.10 2.47 -1.12
CA LYS A 138 -1.51 3.81 -1.32
C LYS A 138 -2.47 4.94 -1.02
N GLY A 139 -3.76 4.76 -1.29
CA GLY A 139 -4.76 5.80 -1.12
C GLY A 139 -5.09 6.13 0.33
N LEU A 140 -4.54 5.39 1.29
CA LEU A 140 -4.59 5.71 2.72
C LEU A 140 -3.26 6.30 3.22
N ILE A 141 -2.31 6.68 2.36
CA ILE A 141 -1.07 7.36 2.73
C ILE A 141 -1.20 8.85 2.44
N MET A 142 -1.48 9.64 3.48
CA MET A 142 -1.64 11.11 3.43
C MET A 142 -0.86 11.79 4.55
N GLU A 143 0.42 11.45 4.66
CA GLU A 143 1.35 12.11 5.56
C GLU A 143 1.74 13.49 5.04
N ARG A 144 2.32 14.31 5.92
CA ARG A 144 2.82 15.64 5.56
C ARG A 144 4.02 15.54 4.62
N GLU A 145 4.91 14.59 4.90
CA GLU A 145 6.14 14.29 4.19
C GLU A 145 5.94 13.31 3.03
N ARG A 146 4.83 12.57 3.04
CA ARG A 146 4.53 11.56 2.03
C ARG A 146 3.03 11.46 1.75
N PHE A 147 2.66 11.86 0.54
CA PHE A 147 1.31 11.69 0.01
C PHE A 147 1.33 10.90 -1.30
N ASP A 148 0.75 9.70 -1.30
CA ASP A 148 0.76 8.80 -2.46
C ASP A 148 -0.44 9.05 -3.42
N GLY A 149 -1.20 10.14 -3.25
CA GLY A 149 -2.39 10.42 -4.09
C GLY A 149 -2.08 10.62 -5.58
N ALA A 150 -0.87 11.09 -5.93
CA ALA A 150 -0.44 11.13 -7.32
C ALA A 150 -0.34 9.72 -7.93
N ASP A 151 0.16 8.74 -7.16
CA ASP A 151 0.25 7.36 -7.62
C ASP A 151 -1.14 6.78 -7.85
N VAL A 152 -2.09 7.02 -6.93
CA VAL A 152 -3.49 6.63 -7.11
C VAL A 152 -4.06 7.22 -8.40
N ALA A 153 -3.87 8.52 -8.63
CA ALA A 153 -4.38 9.18 -9.83
C ALA A 153 -3.77 8.61 -11.12
N HIS A 154 -2.47 8.28 -11.12
CA HIS A 154 -1.80 7.67 -12.27
C HIS A 154 -2.29 6.25 -12.55
N VAL A 155 -2.52 5.43 -11.52
CA VAL A 155 -3.08 4.09 -11.70
C VAL A 155 -4.50 4.18 -12.27
N ILE A 156 -5.37 5.03 -11.72
CA ILE A 156 -6.72 5.26 -12.28
C ILE A 156 -6.63 5.74 -13.73
N HIS A 157 -5.69 6.64 -14.04
CA HIS A 157 -5.50 7.13 -15.41
C HIS A 157 -5.14 6.01 -16.39
N ALA A 158 -4.24 5.11 -15.96
CA ALA A 158 -3.77 4.02 -16.78
C ALA A 158 -4.84 2.93 -16.97
N VAL A 159 -5.45 2.46 -15.89
CA VAL A 159 -6.26 1.23 -15.88
C VAL A 159 -7.70 1.39 -15.38
N GLY A 160 -8.19 2.63 -15.20
CA GLY A 160 -9.53 2.90 -14.63
C GLY A 160 -10.70 2.19 -15.34
N ASP A 161 -10.61 1.99 -16.66
CA ASP A 161 -11.65 1.30 -17.44
C ASP A 161 -11.71 -0.22 -17.18
N SER A 162 -10.64 -0.81 -16.63
CA SER A 162 -10.52 -2.24 -16.34
C SER A 162 -10.55 -2.56 -14.86
N LEU A 163 -10.62 -1.55 -13.98
CA LEU A 163 -10.73 -1.77 -12.54
C LEU A 163 -12.06 -2.43 -12.18
N ASP A 164 -12.01 -3.38 -11.26
CA ASP A 164 -13.19 -3.80 -10.50
C ASP A 164 -13.49 -2.74 -9.43
N TRP A 165 -14.27 -1.75 -9.82
CA TRP A 165 -14.69 -0.66 -8.94
C TRP A 165 -15.53 -1.13 -7.75
N GLN A 166 -16.30 -2.20 -7.90
CA GLN A 166 -17.09 -2.73 -6.78
C GLN A 166 -16.15 -3.33 -5.73
N ARG A 167 -15.19 -4.18 -6.15
CA ARG A 167 -14.14 -4.70 -5.26
C ARG A 167 -13.37 -3.56 -4.59
N LEU A 168 -12.97 -2.54 -5.34
CA LEU A 168 -12.24 -1.40 -4.77
C LEU A 168 -13.06 -0.65 -3.70
N ILE A 169 -14.35 -0.42 -3.93
CA ILE A 169 -15.24 0.18 -2.92
C ILE A 169 -15.33 -0.72 -1.68
N ASP A 170 -15.45 -2.02 -1.87
CA ASP A 170 -15.56 -3.00 -0.79
C ASP A 170 -14.26 -3.10 0.01
N ARG A 171 -13.10 -3.01 -0.64
CA ARG A 171 -11.77 -2.93 0.00
C ARG A 171 -11.67 -1.72 0.93
N TYR A 172 -12.12 -0.55 0.47
CA TYR A 172 -12.16 0.63 1.34
C TYR A 172 -13.19 0.49 2.46
N GLY A 173 -14.32 -0.17 2.22
CA GLY A 173 -15.36 -0.43 3.23
C GLY A 173 -15.78 0.86 3.93
N LYS A 174 -15.60 0.92 5.27
CA LYS A 174 -15.91 2.12 6.07
C LYS A 174 -15.02 3.33 5.76
N TYR A 175 -13.86 3.13 5.11
CA TYR A 175 -12.93 4.18 4.71
C TYR A 175 -13.25 4.78 3.33
N TRP A 176 -14.42 4.49 2.75
CA TRP A 176 -14.83 4.91 1.40
C TRP A 176 -14.69 6.42 1.14
N ARG A 177 -14.77 7.28 2.18
CA ARG A 177 -14.53 8.73 2.04
C ARG A 177 -13.13 9.06 1.52
N ALA A 178 -12.11 8.28 1.90
CA ALA A 178 -10.75 8.45 1.38
C ALA A 178 -10.67 8.10 -0.12
N LEU A 179 -11.31 7.01 -0.55
CA LEU A 179 -11.45 6.69 -1.98
C LEU A 179 -12.17 7.81 -2.72
N TYR A 180 -13.27 8.32 -2.17
CA TYR A 180 -14.04 9.38 -2.81
C TYR A 180 -13.24 10.68 -2.94
N CYS A 181 -12.39 11.02 -1.96
CA CYS A 181 -11.44 12.12 -2.06
C CYS A 181 -10.53 11.96 -3.29
N HIS A 182 -9.92 10.79 -3.47
CA HIS A 182 -9.07 10.51 -4.65
C HIS A 182 -9.85 10.57 -5.97
N ILE A 183 -11.09 10.11 -5.98
CA ILE A 183 -11.98 10.18 -7.15
C ILE A 183 -12.29 11.64 -7.54
N ILE A 184 -12.60 12.49 -6.57
CA ILE A 184 -12.82 13.94 -6.79
C ILE A 184 -11.54 14.58 -7.30
N MET A 185 -10.40 14.30 -6.64
CA MET A 185 -9.10 14.84 -7.03
C MET A 185 -8.69 14.38 -8.43
N TYR A 186 -8.94 13.12 -8.80
CA TYR A 186 -8.72 12.64 -10.15
C TYR A 186 -9.49 13.45 -11.19
N GLY A 187 -10.77 13.73 -10.93
CA GLY A 187 -11.61 14.53 -11.83
C GLY A 187 -11.18 16.00 -11.96
N PHE A 188 -10.47 16.52 -10.95
CA PHE A 188 -9.80 17.82 -10.99
C PHE A 188 -8.48 17.75 -11.79
N ILE A 189 -7.64 16.74 -11.54
CA ILE A 189 -6.34 16.54 -12.20
C ILE A 189 -6.52 16.27 -13.70
N TYR A 190 -7.48 15.42 -14.09
CA TYR A 190 -7.72 15.00 -15.47
C TYR A 190 -9.14 15.31 -15.94
N PRO A 191 -9.48 16.58 -16.17
CA PRO A 191 -10.85 16.98 -16.53
C PRO A 191 -11.35 16.35 -17.84
N SER A 192 -10.44 16.01 -18.76
CA SER A 192 -10.74 15.36 -20.05
C SER A 192 -10.79 13.83 -19.99
N LYS A 193 -10.49 13.21 -18.83
CA LYS A 193 -10.47 11.75 -18.64
C LYS A 193 -11.35 11.27 -17.49
N ARG A 194 -12.29 12.10 -17.02
CA ARG A 194 -13.25 11.75 -15.95
C ARG A 194 -14.01 10.46 -16.20
N SER A 195 -14.24 10.10 -17.47
CA SER A 195 -14.92 8.86 -17.85
C SER A 195 -14.18 7.57 -17.46
N LYS A 196 -12.88 7.65 -17.09
CA LYS A 196 -12.12 6.54 -16.49
C LYS A 196 -12.73 6.06 -15.17
N ILE A 197 -13.54 6.90 -14.53
CA ILE A 197 -14.32 6.56 -13.36
C ILE A 197 -15.77 6.39 -13.82
N PRO A 198 -16.38 5.20 -13.67
CA PRO A 198 -17.75 4.98 -14.07
C PRO A 198 -18.72 5.92 -13.34
N ARG A 199 -19.74 6.40 -14.06
CA ARG A 199 -20.76 7.30 -13.50
C ARG A 199 -21.41 6.72 -12.24
N TRP A 200 -21.71 5.42 -12.21
CA TRP A 200 -22.36 4.80 -11.07
C TRP A 200 -21.51 4.86 -9.79
N VAL A 201 -20.18 4.87 -9.90
CA VAL A 201 -19.27 5.02 -8.75
C VAL A 201 -19.43 6.41 -8.14
N MET A 202 -19.45 7.45 -8.97
CA MET A 202 -19.69 8.82 -8.52
C MET A 202 -21.06 8.96 -7.86
N ASP A 203 -22.10 8.39 -8.49
CA ASP A 203 -23.48 8.46 -7.99
C ASP A 203 -23.62 7.73 -6.64
N GLU A 204 -22.98 6.56 -6.48
CA GLU A 204 -22.96 5.80 -5.23
C GLU A 204 -22.23 6.56 -4.10
N MET A 205 -21.06 7.15 -4.37
CA MET A 205 -20.35 7.94 -3.36
C MET A 205 -21.14 9.19 -2.95
N ALA A 206 -21.73 9.91 -3.90
CA ALA A 206 -22.57 11.07 -3.62
C ALA A 206 -23.80 10.70 -2.78
N LYS A 207 -24.43 9.56 -3.08
CA LYS A 207 -25.56 9.02 -2.30
C LYS A 207 -25.16 8.68 -0.86
N ARG A 208 -23.96 8.11 -0.64
CA ARG A 208 -23.45 7.84 0.71
C ARG A 208 -23.23 9.13 1.50
N VAL A 209 -22.63 10.15 0.88
CA VAL A 209 -22.46 11.48 1.50
C VAL A 209 -23.81 12.07 1.89
N ASP A 210 -24.79 12.08 0.97
CA ASP A 210 -26.13 12.62 1.23
C ASP A 210 -26.83 11.87 2.38
N ALA A 211 -26.71 10.55 2.43
CA ALA A 211 -27.25 9.74 3.53
C ALA A 211 -26.61 10.06 4.88
N GLU A 212 -25.29 10.26 4.94
CA GLU A 212 -24.60 10.68 6.18
C GLU A 212 -24.99 12.10 6.60
N MET A 213 -25.07 13.05 5.66
CA MET A 213 -25.50 14.42 5.96
C MET A 213 -26.93 14.46 6.50
N ARG A 214 -27.83 13.61 5.99
CA ARG A 214 -29.20 13.48 6.52
C ARG A 214 -29.25 12.84 7.90
N ARG A 215 -28.31 11.94 8.22
CA ARG A 215 -28.20 11.34 9.57
C ARG A 215 -27.73 12.38 10.59
N GLY A 216 -26.87 13.30 10.18
CA GLY A 216 -26.24 14.28 11.07
C GLY A 216 -25.08 13.69 11.87
N ASP A 217 -24.49 14.52 12.71
CA ASP A 217 -23.34 14.16 13.52
C ASP A 217 -23.75 13.27 14.71
N ASP A 218 -22.90 12.30 15.03
CA ASP A 218 -23.00 11.51 16.26
C ASP A 218 -21.89 11.98 17.21
N ASP A 219 -22.20 12.97 18.06
CA ASP A 219 -21.25 13.54 19.02
C ASP A 219 -20.67 12.51 20.00
N ALA A 220 -21.33 11.35 20.16
CA ALA A 220 -20.83 10.26 21.00
C ALA A 220 -19.76 9.42 20.28
N ASP A 221 -19.80 9.34 18.95
CA ASP A 221 -18.78 8.67 18.15
C ASP A 221 -17.58 9.58 17.88
N LYS A 222 -16.79 9.78 18.93
CA LYS A 222 -15.53 10.54 18.88
C LYS A 222 -14.38 9.77 18.21
N THR A 223 -14.60 9.05 17.11
CA THR A 223 -13.54 8.33 16.41
C THR A 223 -12.78 9.25 15.45
N CYS A 224 -11.45 9.37 15.60
CA CYS A 224 -10.62 10.11 14.66
C CYS A 224 -10.04 9.17 13.60
N TYR A 225 -10.61 9.17 12.41
CA TYR A 225 -10.08 8.44 11.25
C TYR A 225 -8.83 9.09 10.64
N GLY A 226 -8.44 10.27 11.10
CA GLY A 226 -7.19 10.91 10.71
C GLY A 226 -5.96 10.03 10.98
N THR A 227 -5.99 9.23 12.06
CA THR A 227 -4.91 8.30 12.39
C THR A 227 -4.72 7.16 11.38
N ILE A 228 -5.72 6.89 10.52
CA ILE A 228 -5.61 5.90 9.44
C ILE A 228 -4.81 6.46 8.27
N ILE A 229 -4.97 7.75 7.97
CA ILE A 229 -4.33 8.38 6.81
C ILE A 229 -3.00 9.05 7.15
N SER A 230 -2.74 9.29 8.44
CA SER A 230 -1.48 9.83 8.93
C SER A 230 -1.15 9.30 10.32
N ARG A 231 0.07 8.81 10.53
CA ARG A 231 0.53 8.30 11.82
C ARG A 231 0.77 9.40 12.85
N GLN A 232 1.06 10.63 12.39
CA GLN A 232 1.54 11.73 13.26
C GLN A 232 0.56 12.89 13.36
N GLN A 233 -0.06 13.29 12.25
CA GLN A 233 -0.70 14.61 12.16
C GLN A 233 -1.94 14.75 13.06
N TYR A 234 -2.55 13.64 13.45
CA TYR A 234 -3.78 13.59 14.26
C TYR A 234 -3.53 13.09 15.69
N LEU A 235 -2.29 13.05 16.17
CA LEU A 235 -2.00 12.67 17.55
C LEU A 235 -2.60 13.68 18.55
N ILE A 236 -2.69 14.96 18.19
CA ILE A 236 -3.35 15.97 19.03
C ILE A 236 -4.83 15.64 19.29
N ASP A 237 -5.52 15.08 18.29
CA ASP A 237 -6.91 14.66 18.40
C ASP A 237 -7.08 13.58 19.48
N ILE A 238 -6.13 12.65 19.54
CA ILE A 238 -6.13 11.53 20.48
C ILE A 238 -5.68 12.00 21.87
N ASP A 239 -4.51 12.64 21.94
CA ASP A 239 -3.81 12.91 23.19
C ASP A 239 -4.43 14.08 23.97
N LEU A 240 -4.95 15.10 23.26
CA LEU A 240 -5.46 16.33 23.87
C LEU A 240 -6.95 16.55 23.68
N TRP A 241 -7.53 16.15 22.54
CA TRP A 241 -8.95 16.43 22.24
C TRP A 241 -9.91 15.29 22.59
N GLY A 242 -9.38 14.16 23.06
CA GLY A 242 -10.16 13.04 23.59
C GLY A 242 -10.88 12.23 22.52
N TYR A 243 -10.38 12.23 21.28
CA TYR A 243 -10.84 11.31 20.23
C TYR A 243 -10.25 9.91 20.45
N LYS A 244 -10.96 8.92 19.92
CA LYS A 244 -10.54 7.51 19.88
C LYS A 244 -9.69 7.28 18.64
N ASP A 245 -8.59 6.56 18.80
CA ASP A 245 -7.73 6.18 17.68
C ASP A 245 -8.42 5.11 16.81
N ALA A 246 -8.69 5.44 15.54
CA ALA A 246 -9.35 4.53 14.62
C ALA A 246 -8.54 3.25 14.28
N ARG A 247 -7.24 3.22 14.59
CA ARG A 247 -6.36 2.06 14.41
C ARG A 247 -6.53 1.02 15.53
N LEU A 248 -6.97 1.45 16.71
CA LEU A 248 -7.01 0.63 17.92
C LEU A 248 -8.18 -0.37 17.88
N GLN A 249 -7.91 -1.61 18.30
CA GLN A 249 -8.94 -2.63 18.50
C GLN A 249 -9.99 -2.19 19.54
N PRO A 250 -11.27 -2.61 19.42
CA PRO A 250 -11.79 -3.57 18.44
C PRO A 250 -12.18 -2.96 17.09
N ASN A 251 -12.17 -1.63 16.96
CA ASN A 251 -12.63 -0.95 15.75
C ASN A 251 -11.59 -0.96 14.62
N GLY A 252 -10.31 -0.90 14.98
CA GLY A 252 -9.18 -1.08 14.08
C GLY A 252 -8.50 -2.44 14.25
N LYS A 253 -7.31 -2.59 13.68
CA LYS A 253 -6.58 -3.86 13.62
C LYS A 253 -5.37 -3.92 14.55
N MET A 254 -4.94 -2.78 15.08
CA MET A 254 -3.74 -2.66 15.90
C MET A 254 -4.06 -2.69 17.38
N ASN A 255 -3.18 -3.29 18.18
CA ASN A 255 -3.20 -3.13 19.63
C ASN A 255 -2.42 -1.86 20.05
N ALA A 256 -2.51 -1.49 21.32
CA ALA A 256 -1.87 -0.27 21.84
C ALA A 256 -0.34 -0.30 21.72
N GLU A 257 0.29 -1.46 21.90
CA GLU A 257 1.75 -1.63 21.79
C GLU A 257 2.23 -1.42 20.35
N GLN A 258 1.52 -1.98 19.37
CA GLN A 258 1.79 -1.79 17.94
C GLN A 258 1.64 -0.33 17.53
N ILE A 259 0.63 0.37 18.06
CA ILE A 259 0.44 1.80 17.81
C ILE A 259 1.60 2.60 18.40
N ALA A 260 1.99 2.32 19.65
CA ALA A 260 3.11 2.98 20.30
C ALA A 260 4.42 2.76 19.54
N HIS A 261 4.71 1.51 19.14
CA HIS A 261 5.89 1.16 18.35
C HIS A 261 5.90 1.84 16.98
N TRP A 262 4.77 1.86 16.27
CA TRP A 262 4.68 2.53 14.97
C TRP A 262 4.82 4.05 15.09
N THR A 263 4.26 4.64 16.14
CA THR A 263 4.35 6.07 16.44
C THR A 263 5.77 6.47 16.82
N ALA A 264 6.47 5.65 17.60
CA ALA A 264 7.87 5.89 17.95
C ALA A 264 8.81 5.89 16.72
N GLY A 265 8.42 5.23 15.62
CA GLY A 265 9.14 5.30 14.35
C GLY A 265 9.15 6.68 13.69
N ILE A 266 8.31 7.63 14.14
CA ILE A 266 8.29 9.02 13.64
C ILE A 266 9.69 9.66 13.70
N ASP A 267 10.35 9.53 14.83
CA ASP A 267 11.64 10.18 15.08
C ASP A 267 12.76 9.63 14.18
N GLN A 268 12.61 8.38 13.72
CA GLN A 268 13.57 7.71 12.84
C GLN A 268 13.41 8.10 11.36
N ASP A 269 12.20 8.46 10.92
CA ASP A 269 11.97 8.90 9.55
C ASP A 269 12.10 10.41 9.38
N GLY A 270 11.75 11.21 10.40
CA GLY A 270 11.86 12.67 10.40
C GLY A 270 13.30 13.21 10.46
N SER A 271 14.27 12.31 10.61
CA SER A 271 15.71 12.62 10.64
C SER A 271 16.43 12.33 9.30
N LYS A 272 15.69 11.99 8.24
CA LYS A 272 16.21 11.82 6.87
C LYS A 272 16.01 13.06 6.00
#